data_AF-A0A7V7HNV5-F1
#
_entry.id   AF-A0A7V7HNV5-F1
#
_cell.length_a   1.000
_cell.length_b   1.000
_cell.length_c   1.000
_cell.angle_alpha   90.00
_cell.angle_beta   90.00
_cell.angle_gamma   90.00
#
_symmetry.space_group_name_H-M   'P 1'
#
loop_
_entity.id
_entity.type
_entity.pdbx_description
1 polymer ?
#
loop_
_entity_poly.entity_id
_entity_poly.type
_entity_poly.pdbx_seq_one_letter_code
_entity_poly.pdbx_strand_id
1 'polypeptide(L)'
;MSGGSDQVKNMIYINGNRRGHCFITSGITFKEFASNIPSPLHQVLLLKHNFEWTDFHYHTLFEYVEEENIHKLIQAEIDEFDEFCWVDFDDASDLDELEPKEIAELLYLAHKKEPLARTFFPLLKNRFVYFSHDDGWYNKVYYRRIADFVGMLSKVIPYKLGAFGKKRFSLFQKSKIFPAISKEVIMGLLPLMEDGLYIDLAGKIESRRGLEIPVYVVGSYESTDEVLDNIDELKEEATETGWLIFDKKEQEWQWVVD
;
A
#
# COMPACT_ATOMS: atom_id res chain seq x y z
N MET A 1 13.35 -12.60 -10.66
CA MET A 1 12.45 -12.57 -11.84
C MET A 1 11.60 -11.32 -11.67
N SER A 2 11.90 -10.21 -12.34
CA SER A 2 11.26 -8.90 -12.10
C SER A 2 9.88 -8.73 -12.79
N GLY A 3 9.09 -9.81 -12.86
CA GLY A 3 7.88 -9.89 -13.70
C GLY A 3 6.56 -9.61 -12.98
N GLY A 4 6.54 -9.55 -11.64
CA GLY A 4 5.32 -9.39 -10.86
C GLY A 4 4.74 -7.98 -10.92
N SER A 5 5.57 -6.95 -10.72
CA SER A 5 5.12 -5.55 -10.63
C SER A 5 4.45 -5.04 -11.91
N ASP A 6 4.90 -5.49 -13.09
CA ASP A 6 4.29 -5.12 -14.37
C ASP A 6 2.90 -5.74 -14.58
N GLN A 7 2.61 -6.92 -14.01
CA GLN A 7 1.30 -7.58 -14.11
C GLN A 7 0.24 -6.89 -13.26
N VAL A 8 0.60 -6.42 -12.07
CA VAL A 8 -0.32 -5.75 -11.13
C VAL A 8 -0.36 -4.22 -11.29
N LYS A 9 0.47 -3.65 -12.16
CA LYS A 9 0.65 -2.20 -12.29
C LYS A 9 -0.64 -1.41 -12.49
N ASN A 10 -1.59 -2.01 -13.19
CA ASN A 10 -2.81 -1.36 -13.68
C ASN A 10 -4.08 -1.86 -12.97
N MET A 11 -3.94 -2.40 -11.77
CA MET A 11 -5.05 -2.79 -10.90
C MET A 11 -4.73 -2.41 -9.46
N ILE A 12 -5.75 -2.42 -8.61
CA ILE A 12 -5.55 -2.46 -7.15
C ILE A 12 -6.52 -3.50 -6.59
N TYR A 13 -5.99 -4.52 -5.93
CA TYR A 13 -6.79 -5.43 -5.11
C TYR A 13 -6.58 -5.10 -3.64
N ILE A 14 -7.65 -5.17 -2.84
CA ILE A 14 -7.63 -4.87 -1.40
C ILE A 14 -8.45 -5.91 -0.66
N ASN A 15 -7.81 -6.64 0.26
CA ASN A 15 -8.44 -7.48 1.25
C ASN A 15 -8.20 -6.91 2.65
N GLY A 16 -9.26 -6.47 3.32
CA GLY A 16 -9.19 -5.70 4.55
C GLY A 16 -9.69 -6.45 5.78
N ASN A 17 -8.90 -6.43 6.85
CA ASN A 17 -9.38 -6.67 8.21
C ASN A 17 -9.53 -5.31 8.92
N ARG A 18 -10.73 -4.72 8.79
CA ARG A 18 -11.02 -3.39 9.35
C ARG A 18 -10.88 -3.36 10.88
N ARG A 19 -11.24 -4.43 11.59
CA ARG A 19 -11.10 -4.49 13.06
C ARG A 19 -9.64 -4.50 13.50
N GLY A 20 -8.78 -5.20 12.75
CA GLY A 20 -7.34 -5.25 12.99
C GLY A 20 -6.55 -4.08 12.39
N HIS A 21 -7.22 -3.15 11.69
CA HIS A 21 -6.60 -2.13 10.83
C HIS A 21 -5.48 -2.70 9.93
N CYS A 22 -5.71 -3.89 9.37
CA CYS A 22 -4.74 -4.59 8.53
C CYS A 22 -5.31 -4.74 7.13
N PHE A 23 -4.55 -4.32 6.12
CA PHE A 23 -4.96 -4.41 4.72
C PHE A 23 -3.89 -5.14 3.93
N ILE A 24 -4.31 -6.18 3.22
CA ILE A 24 -3.52 -6.82 2.17
C ILE A 24 -3.87 -6.09 0.87
N THR A 25 -2.87 -5.62 0.14
CA THR A 25 -3.04 -4.92 -1.13
C THR A 25 -2.08 -5.42 -2.19
N SER A 26 -2.60 -5.55 -3.40
CA SER A 26 -1.84 -5.84 -4.62
C SER A 26 -2.01 -4.65 -5.59
N GLY A 27 -0.98 -4.37 -6.38
CA GLY A 27 -0.94 -3.25 -7.32
C GLY A 27 -0.49 -1.91 -6.72
N ILE A 28 -0.02 -1.85 -5.46
CA ILE A 28 0.53 -0.64 -4.85
C ILE A 28 1.99 -0.91 -4.47
N THR A 29 2.96 -0.29 -5.14
CA THR A 29 4.38 -0.46 -4.77
C THR A 29 4.72 0.31 -3.48
N PHE A 30 5.82 -0.03 -2.81
CA PHE A 30 6.29 0.71 -1.65
C PHE A 30 6.52 2.18 -1.96
N LYS A 31 7.11 2.48 -3.13
CA LYS A 31 7.30 3.86 -3.57
C LYS A 31 5.97 4.59 -3.69
N GLU A 32 4.96 3.96 -4.27
CA GLU A 32 3.61 4.50 -4.38
C GLU A 32 2.98 4.70 -3.00
N PHE A 33 3.09 3.71 -2.11
CA PHE A 33 2.62 3.80 -0.73
C PHE A 33 3.28 4.96 0.03
N ALA A 34 4.62 4.97 0.13
CA ALA A 34 5.38 5.93 0.91
C ALA A 34 5.26 7.37 0.37
N SER A 35 5.06 7.53 -0.94
CA SER A 35 4.81 8.85 -1.56
C SER A 35 3.39 9.37 -1.31
N ASN A 36 2.44 8.51 -0.91
CA ASN A 36 1.02 8.86 -0.82
C ASN A 36 0.43 8.73 0.59
N ILE A 37 1.17 8.29 1.60
CA ILE A 37 0.71 8.37 3.00
C ILE A 37 0.44 9.83 3.44
N PRO A 38 -0.42 10.07 4.46
CA PRO A 38 -0.80 11.43 4.86
C PRO A 38 0.34 12.31 5.39
N SER A 39 1.34 11.69 6.01
CA SER A 39 2.52 12.34 6.56
C SER A 39 3.74 11.48 6.21
N PRO A 40 4.87 12.08 5.78
CA PRO A 40 6.06 11.34 5.39
C PRO A 40 6.55 10.35 6.44
N LEU A 41 7.31 9.35 6.00
CA LEU A 41 8.10 8.51 6.91
C LEU A 41 9.28 9.35 7.43
N HIS A 42 9.52 9.27 8.75
CA HIS A 42 10.67 9.90 9.38
C HIS A 42 11.79 8.90 9.56
N GLN A 43 11.57 7.83 10.32
CA GLN A 43 12.56 6.78 10.51
C GLN A 43 11.90 5.42 10.42
N VAL A 44 12.62 4.43 9.88
CA VAL A 44 12.13 3.06 9.79
C VAL A 44 13.18 2.08 10.28
N LEU A 45 12.75 1.17 11.15
CA LEU A 45 13.52 0.03 11.60
C LEU A 45 13.27 -1.11 10.60
N LEU A 46 14.34 -1.58 9.97
CA LEU A 46 14.25 -2.62 8.95
C LEU A 46 14.36 -3.99 9.61
N LEU A 47 13.29 -4.78 9.49
CA LEU A 47 13.23 -6.12 10.07
C LEU A 47 13.62 -7.21 9.06
N LYS A 48 13.38 -6.95 7.76
CA LYS A 48 13.88 -7.72 6.62
C LYS A 48 14.10 -6.77 5.44
N HIS A 49 15.28 -6.78 4.84
CA HIS A 49 15.62 -5.94 3.69
C HIS A 49 16.92 -6.42 3.04
N ASN A 50 17.18 -5.93 1.83
CA ASN A 50 18.51 -5.94 1.18
C ASN A 50 18.98 -4.50 0.87
N PHE A 51 18.47 -3.50 1.60
CA PHE A 51 18.80 -2.08 1.41
C PHE A 51 20.17 -1.73 1.99
N GLU A 52 21.00 -0.99 1.24
CA GLU A 52 22.41 -0.73 1.60
C GLU A 52 22.67 0.55 2.42
N TRP A 53 21.78 1.54 2.38
CA TRP A 53 22.00 2.83 3.07
C TRP A 53 21.36 2.84 4.44
N THR A 54 21.90 1.99 5.32
CA THR A 54 21.40 1.73 6.67
C THR A 54 22.40 2.12 7.74
N ASP A 55 21.88 2.38 8.93
CA ASP A 55 22.62 2.44 10.18
C ASP A 55 22.29 1.21 11.03
N PHE A 56 23.23 0.75 11.85
CA PHE A 56 23.05 -0.44 12.68
C PHE A 56 22.85 -0.08 14.15
N HIS A 57 21.77 -0.55 14.74
CA HIS A 57 21.47 -0.30 16.15
C HIS A 57 21.95 -1.45 17.04
N TYR A 58 22.91 -1.17 17.94
CA TYR A 58 23.65 -2.21 18.67
C TYR A 58 22.84 -2.98 19.73
N HIS A 59 21.84 -2.35 20.34
CA HIS A 59 21.01 -3.01 21.36
C HIS A 59 19.97 -3.95 20.74
N THR A 60 19.34 -3.52 19.65
CA THR A 60 18.27 -4.26 18.97
C THR A 60 18.80 -5.24 17.92
N LEU A 61 20.03 -5.01 17.43
CA LEU A 61 20.68 -5.74 16.33
C LEU A 61 19.94 -5.61 15.00
N PHE A 62 19.07 -4.60 14.87
CA PHE A 62 18.41 -4.27 13.62
C PHE A 62 19.12 -3.12 12.92
N GLU A 63 19.00 -3.11 11.60
CA GLU A 63 19.34 -1.96 10.79
C GLU A 63 18.16 -1.00 10.72
N TYR A 64 18.44 0.29 10.54
CA TYR A 64 17.43 1.33 10.43
C TYR A 64 17.82 2.38 9.40
N VAL A 65 16.85 3.16 8.97
CA VAL A 65 17.04 4.28 8.04
C VAL A 65 16.58 5.56 8.73
N GLU A 66 17.51 6.50 8.91
CA GLU A 66 17.24 7.84 9.41
C GLU A 66 16.52 8.71 8.37
N GLU A 67 15.90 9.79 8.84
CA GLU A 67 15.09 10.73 8.03
C GLU A 67 15.84 11.23 6.80
N GLU A 68 17.14 11.46 6.95
CA GLU A 68 18.03 11.95 5.89
C GLU A 68 18.16 10.95 4.73
N ASN A 69 17.99 9.65 4.99
CA ASN A 69 18.14 8.57 4.01
C ASN A 69 16.80 7.96 3.57
N ILE A 70 15.66 8.33 4.16
CA ILE A 70 14.32 7.82 3.76
C ILE A 70 14.05 8.00 2.26
N HIS A 71 14.45 9.14 1.69
CA HIS A 71 14.26 9.40 0.27
C HIS A 71 14.99 8.39 -0.62
N LYS A 72 16.14 7.84 -0.18
CA LYS A 72 16.86 6.78 -0.88
C LYS A 72 16.12 5.46 -0.78
N LEU A 73 15.58 5.14 0.39
CA LEU A 73 14.76 3.94 0.58
C LEU A 73 13.52 3.95 -0.33
N ILE A 74 12.81 5.08 -0.41
CA ILE A 74 11.64 5.24 -1.31
C ILE A 74 12.01 5.10 -2.79
N GLN A 75 13.26 5.38 -3.15
CA GLN A 75 13.76 5.27 -4.53
C GLN A 75 14.44 3.93 -4.83
N ALA A 76 14.65 3.08 -3.84
CA ALA A 76 15.27 1.77 -4.02
C ALA A 76 14.44 0.87 -4.93
N GLU A 77 15.10 0.02 -5.71
CA GLU A 77 14.45 -1.01 -6.52
C GLU A 77 14.09 -2.20 -5.62
N ILE A 78 13.01 -2.07 -4.87
CA ILE A 78 12.54 -3.09 -3.89
C ILE A 78 12.10 -4.38 -4.59
N ASP A 79 11.85 -4.35 -5.90
CA ASP A 79 11.68 -5.55 -6.73
C ASP A 79 12.87 -6.54 -6.61
N GLU A 80 14.04 -6.09 -6.15
CA GLU A 80 15.21 -6.94 -5.89
C GLU A 80 15.25 -7.51 -4.46
N PHE A 81 14.30 -7.16 -3.60
CA PHE A 81 14.24 -7.62 -2.22
C PHE A 81 13.29 -8.83 -2.15
N ASP A 82 13.80 -10.00 -1.77
CA ASP A 82 12.98 -11.21 -1.59
C ASP A 82 11.88 -10.99 -0.53
N GLU A 83 12.24 -10.36 0.60
CA GLU A 83 11.30 -9.95 1.63
C GLU A 83 11.64 -8.54 2.12
N PHE A 84 10.62 -7.69 2.22
CA PHE A 84 10.77 -6.33 2.73
C PHE A 84 9.80 -6.10 3.89
N CYS A 85 10.35 -5.90 5.08
CA CYS A 85 9.59 -5.69 6.30
C CYS A 85 10.20 -4.58 7.14
N TRP A 86 9.36 -3.63 7.57
CA TRP A 86 9.79 -2.52 8.41
C TRP A 86 8.68 -2.02 9.33
N VAL A 87 9.09 -1.34 10.39
CA VAL A 87 8.23 -0.56 11.28
C VAL A 87 8.76 0.85 11.36
N ASP A 88 7.89 1.86 11.31
CA ASP A 88 8.34 3.23 11.55
C ASP A 88 8.60 3.46 13.03
N PHE A 89 9.44 4.42 13.36
CA PHE A 89 9.64 4.84 14.74
C PHE A 89 9.93 6.35 14.81
N ASP A 90 9.78 6.90 16.01
CA ASP A 90 9.83 8.34 16.26
C ASP A 90 11.25 8.84 16.60
N ASP A 91 11.92 8.19 17.57
CA ASP A 91 13.24 8.59 18.06
C ASP A 91 14.18 7.36 18.16
N ALA A 92 15.42 7.48 17.68
CA ALA A 92 16.40 6.40 17.74
C ALA A 92 16.79 6.04 19.19
N SER A 93 16.72 7.00 20.12
CA SER A 93 16.94 6.73 21.55
C SER A 93 15.87 5.84 22.16
N ASP A 94 14.65 5.79 21.59
CA ASP A 94 13.60 4.86 22.04
C ASP A 94 13.97 3.39 21.72
N LEU A 95 14.94 3.14 20.82
CA LEU A 95 15.40 1.80 20.49
C LEU A 95 16.28 1.19 21.59
N ASP A 96 17.05 2.00 22.33
CA ASP A 96 17.90 1.55 23.46
C ASP A 96 17.07 1.02 24.63
N GLU A 97 15.83 1.51 24.76
CA GLU A 97 14.90 1.16 25.84
C GLU A 97 14.02 -0.05 25.50
N LEU A 98 14.15 -0.63 24.29
CA LEU A 98 13.36 -1.80 23.92
C LEU A 98 13.72 -3.02 24.76
N GLU A 99 12.72 -3.63 25.37
CA GLU A 99 12.92 -4.82 26.18
C GLU A 99 13.21 -6.06 25.30
N PRO A 100 13.94 -7.08 25.79
CA PRO A 100 14.21 -8.31 25.03
C PRO A 100 12.93 -8.99 24.48
N LYS A 101 11.82 -8.86 25.21
CA LYS A 101 10.52 -9.35 24.76
C LYS A 101 9.98 -8.56 23.55
N GLU A 102 10.16 -7.25 23.51
CA GLU A 102 9.70 -6.41 22.40
C GLU A 102 10.55 -6.65 21.15
N ILE A 103 11.87 -6.85 21.31
CA ILE A 103 12.75 -7.29 20.21
C ILE A 103 12.31 -8.66 19.69
N ALA A 104 11.98 -9.62 20.57
CA ALA A 104 11.46 -10.92 20.16
C ALA A 104 10.09 -10.82 19.43
N GLU A 105 9.22 -9.91 19.86
CA GLU A 105 7.94 -9.63 19.18
C GLU A 105 8.16 -9.05 17.78
N LEU A 106 9.14 -8.15 17.58
CA LEU A 106 9.54 -7.62 16.27
C LEU A 106 10.09 -8.72 15.35
N LEU A 107 10.96 -9.61 15.87
CA LEU A 107 11.48 -10.75 15.13
C LEU A 107 10.37 -11.72 14.71
N TYR A 108 9.45 -12.05 15.63
CA TYR A 108 8.29 -12.88 15.32
C TYR A 108 7.43 -12.23 14.25
N LEU A 109 7.16 -10.93 14.40
CA LEU A 109 6.35 -10.15 13.48
C LEU A 109 6.92 -10.19 12.06
N ALA A 110 8.23 -10.03 11.90
CA ALA A 110 8.92 -10.13 10.61
C ALA A 110 8.90 -11.55 10.02
N HIS A 111 9.03 -12.57 10.87
CA HIS A 111 9.04 -13.97 10.45
C HIS A 111 7.66 -14.48 10.03
N LYS A 112 6.63 -14.16 10.81
CA LYS A 112 5.27 -14.68 10.66
C LYS A 112 4.32 -13.75 9.91
N LYS A 113 4.73 -12.50 9.64
CA LYS A 113 3.92 -11.47 8.97
C LYS A 113 2.59 -11.20 9.71
N GLU A 114 2.63 -11.37 11.03
CA GLU A 114 1.52 -11.16 11.97
C GLU A 114 2.07 -10.85 13.37
N PRO A 115 1.37 -10.03 14.18
CA PRO A 115 1.80 -9.71 15.53
C PRO A 115 1.69 -10.94 16.45
N LEU A 116 2.67 -11.14 17.33
CA LEU A 116 2.54 -12.15 18.40
C LEU A 116 1.53 -11.70 19.47
N ALA A 117 1.66 -10.45 19.91
CA ALA A 117 0.78 -9.84 20.91
C ALA A 117 0.46 -8.39 20.57
N ARG A 118 1.47 -7.62 20.13
CA ARG A 118 1.34 -6.21 19.77
C ARG A 118 1.73 -5.98 18.31
N THR A 119 0.95 -5.16 17.63
CA THR A 119 1.30 -4.57 16.33
C THR A 119 1.97 -3.21 16.49
N PHE A 120 1.57 -2.46 17.52
CA PHE A 120 2.07 -1.11 17.78
C PHE A 120 2.79 -1.05 19.13
N PHE A 121 4.07 -0.69 19.07
CA PHE A 121 4.99 -0.61 20.19
C PHE A 121 4.93 0.80 20.79
N PRO A 122 4.62 0.96 22.08
CA PRO A 122 4.53 2.27 22.72
C PRO A 122 5.82 3.08 22.63
N LEU A 123 6.99 2.45 22.82
CA LEU A 123 8.30 3.10 22.73
C LEU A 123 8.57 3.59 21.31
N LEU A 124 8.41 2.74 20.30
CA LEU A 124 8.62 3.14 18.89
C LEU A 124 7.64 4.23 18.43
N LYS A 125 6.47 4.30 19.06
CA LYS A 125 5.32 5.12 18.62
C LYS A 125 4.92 4.87 17.15
N ASN A 126 5.23 3.69 16.62
CA ASN A 126 5.01 3.32 15.23
C ASN A 126 3.57 3.54 14.76
N ARG A 127 3.41 4.05 13.54
CA ARG A 127 2.13 4.28 12.86
C ARG A 127 1.82 3.16 11.86
N PHE A 128 2.85 2.50 11.36
CA PHE A 128 2.78 1.47 10.34
C PHE A 128 3.59 0.25 10.75
N VAL A 129 3.12 -0.90 10.28
CA VAL A 129 3.93 -2.11 10.15
C VAL A 129 3.72 -2.58 8.72
N TYR A 130 4.80 -2.70 7.95
CA TYR A 130 4.73 -3.01 6.54
C TYR A 130 5.43 -4.33 6.25
N PHE A 131 4.76 -5.16 5.45
CA PHE A 131 5.34 -6.37 4.86
C PHE A 131 5.08 -6.34 3.37
N SER A 132 6.09 -6.65 2.58
CA SER A 132 5.94 -6.92 1.16
C SER A 132 6.80 -8.10 0.75
N HIS A 133 6.31 -8.82 -0.25
CA HIS A 133 7.09 -9.72 -1.08
C HIS A 133 6.79 -9.33 -2.53
N ASP A 134 7.83 -9.25 -3.37
CA ASP A 134 7.76 -8.76 -4.75
C ASP A 134 7.05 -7.40 -4.86
N ASP A 135 7.78 -6.28 -4.89
CA ASP A 135 7.21 -4.93 -4.71
C ASP A 135 5.93 -4.68 -5.54
N GLY A 136 4.84 -4.36 -4.85
CA GLY A 136 3.52 -4.17 -5.45
C GLY A 136 2.72 -5.44 -5.72
N TRP A 137 3.32 -6.63 -5.77
CA TRP A 137 2.60 -7.90 -5.89
C TRP A 137 1.77 -8.17 -4.64
N TYR A 138 2.40 -8.11 -3.47
CA TYR A 138 1.73 -8.30 -2.19
C TYR A 138 2.29 -7.32 -1.19
N ASN A 139 1.38 -6.64 -0.50
CA ASN A 139 1.71 -5.85 0.66
C ASN A 139 0.70 -6.14 1.75
N LYS A 140 1.17 -6.40 2.96
CA LYS A 140 0.33 -6.44 4.16
C LYS A 140 0.75 -5.29 5.04
N VAL A 141 -0.17 -4.40 5.35
CA VAL A 141 0.13 -3.20 6.13
C VAL A 141 -0.85 -3.08 7.28
N TYR A 142 -0.30 -2.95 8.49
CA TYR A 142 -1.07 -2.55 9.66
C TYR A 142 -0.97 -1.04 9.85
N TYR A 143 -2.11 -0.42 10.12
CA TYR A 143 -2.23 1.01 10.32
C TYR A 143 -2.66 1.31 11.74
N ARG A 144 -1.91 2.13 12.46
CA ARG A 144 -2.30 2.53 13.82
C ARG A 144 -3.65 3.22 13.83
N ARG A 145 -3.92 4.02 12.79
CA ARG A 145 -5.20 4.69 12.56
C ARG A 145 -5.71 4.33 11.18
N ILE A 146 -6.97 3.91 11.09
CA ILE A 146 -7.64 3.67 9.81
C ILE A 146 -7.62 4.90 8.90
N ALA A 147 -7.60 6.11 9.47
CA ALA A 147 -7.49 7.37 8.72
C ALA A 147 -6.19 7.48 7.91
N ASP A 148 -5.11 6.80 8.33
CA ASP A 148 -3.85 6.76 7.56
C ASP A 148 -4.01 5.90 6.30
N PHE A 149 -4.70 4.75 6.38
CA PHE A 149 -5.06 3.92 5.23
C PHE A 149 -5.98 4.67 4.25
N VAL A 150 -7.06 5.27 4.77
CA VAL A 150 -8.02 6.07 3.98
C VAL A 150 -7.32 7.21 3.25
N GLY A 151 -6.42 7.91 3.93
CA GLY A 151 -5.65 9.01 3.34
C GLY A 151 -4.60 8.55 2.33
N MET A 152 -4.03 7.36 2.50
CA MET A 152 -3.12 6.74 1.52
C MET A 152 -3.89 6.37 0.25
N LEU A 153 -4.99 5.64 0.39
CA LEU A 153 -5.78 5.16 -0.75
C LEU A 153 -6.41 6.32 -1.55
N SER A 154 -6.86 7.35 -0.84
CA SER A 154 -7.32 8.65 -1.36
C SER A 154 -6.38 9.27 -2.39
N LYS A 155 -5.06 9.12 -2.19
CA LYS A 155 -4.04 9.73 -3.04
C LYS A 155 -3.42 8.75 -4.04
N VAL A 156 -3.25 7.48 -3.66
CA VAL A 156 -2.56 6.49 -4.48
C VAL A 156 -3.32 6.14 -5.76
N ILE A 157 -4.67 6.08 -5.73
CA ILE A 157 -5.48 5.81 -6.93
C ILE A 157 -5.26 6.91 -7.99
N PRO A 158 -5.50 8.21 -7.70
CA PRO A 158 -5.15 9.33 -8.58
C PRO A 158 -3.70 9.32 -9.05
N TYR A 159 -2.75 9.00 -8.16
CA TYR A 159 -1.33 8.93 -8.48
C TYR A 159 -1.05 7.91 -9.59
N LYS A 160 -1.57 6.67 -9.43
CA LYS A 160 -1.41 5.59 -10.42
C LYS A 160 -2.04 5.95 -11.76
N LEU A 161 -3.24 6.55 -11.73
CA LEU A 161 -3.93 7.00 -12.94
C LEU A 161 -3.14 8.06 -13.71
N GLY A 162 -2.44 8.96 -13.01
CA GLY A 162 -1.58 9.96 -13.62
C GLY A 162 -0.35 9.39 -14.32
N ALA A 163 0.15 8.25 -13.84
CA ALA A 163 1.26 7.49 -14.44
C ALA A 163 0.81 6.50 -15.53
N PHE A 164 -0.49 6.18 -15.59
CA PHE A 164 -1.06 5.20 -16.49
C PHE A 164 -0.79 5.52 -17.97
N GLY A 165 -0.31 4.53 -18.74
CA GLY A 165 -0.07 4.67 -20.17
C GLY A 165 1.20 5.45 -20.56
N LYS A 166 2.05 5.84 -19.59
CA LYS A 166 3.38 6.37 -19.92
C LYS A 166 4.30 5.25 -20.38
N LYS A 167 4.82 5.37 -21.61
CA LYS A 167 5.92 4.52 -22.08
C LYS A 167 7.20 4.90 -21.33
N ARG A 168 7.99 3.91 -20.89
CA ARG A 168 9.27 4.05 -20.17
C ARG A 168 10.24 5.07 -20.82
N PHE A 169 10.12 5.32 -22.12
CA PHE A 169 11.00 6.20 -22.90
C PHE A 169 10.39 7.56 -23.33
N SER A 170 9.18 7.89 -22.89
CA SER A 170 8.52 9.15 -23.28
C SER A 170 8.76 10.25 -22.24
N LEU A 171 9.94 10.89 -22.32
CA LEU A 171 10.33 12.02 -21.45
C LEU A 171 9.43 13.27 -21.57
N PHE A 172 8.62 13.37 -22.62
CA PHE A 172 7.81 14.56 -22.93
C PHE A 172 6.32 14.41 -22.57
N GLN A 173 5.87 13.21 -22.19
CA GLN A 173 4.46 13.00 -21.84
C GLN A 173 4.21 13.42 -20.39
N LYS A 174 3.59 14.59 -20.21
CA LYS A 174 3.15 15.09 -18.90
C LYS A 174 2.16 14.11 -18.27
N SER A 175 2.31 13.84 -16.97
CA SER A 175 1.32 13.05 -16.22
C SER A 175 0.00 13.80 -16.22
N LYS A 176 -1.11 13.08 -16.37
CA LYS A 176 -2.40 13.65 -15.94
C LYS A 176 -2.34 13.82 -14.43
N ILE A 177 -2.84 14.94 -13.93
CA ILE A 177 -2.94 15.19 -12.49
C ILE A 177 -4.42 15.09 -12.16
N PHE A 178 -4.76 14.17 -11.29
CA PHE A 178 -6.09 14.02 -10.72
C PHE A 178 -6.05 14.49 -9.26
N PRO A 179 -7.08 15.17 -8.76
CA PRO A 179 -7.17 15.51 -7.35
C PRO A 179 -7.32 14.22 -6.52
N ALA A 180 -6.96 14.31 -5.23
CA ALA A 180 -7.19 13.23 -4.29
C ALA A 180 -8.69 12.88 -4.21
N ILE A 181 -9.01 11.60 -4.09
CA ILE A 181 -10.38 11.15 -3.80
C ILE A 181 -10.71 11.62 -2.39
N SER A 182 -11.92 12.16 -2.20
CA SER A 182 -12.38 12.61 -0.89
C SER A 182 -12.39 11.44 0.10
N LYS A 183 -12.13 11.73 1.38
CA LYS A 183 -12.07 10.66 2.39
C LYS A 183 -13.43 10.01 2.56
N GLU A 184 -14.50 10.76 2.36
CA GLU A 184 -15.89 10.30 2.41
C GLU A 184 -16.16 9.21 1.37
N VAL A 185 -15.67 9.38 0.14
CA VAL A 185 -15.79 8.37 -0.92
C VAL A 185 -15.00 7.11 -0.58
N ILE A 186 -13.75 7.25 -0.12
CA ILE A 186 -12.94 6.09 0.30
C ILE A 186 -13.55 5.36 1.50
N MET A 187 -14.12 6.10 2.46
CA MET A 187 -14.83 5.54 3.60
C MET A 187 -16.10 4.77 3.17
N GLY A 188 -16.75 5.20 2.09
CA GLY A 188 -17.87 4.48 1.48
C GLY A 188 -17.47 3.12 0.89
N LEU A 189 -16.24 3.00 0.38
CA LEU A 189 -15.69 1.74 -0.14
C LEU A 189 -15.14 0.82 0.95
N LEU A 190 -14.84 1.35 2.14
CA LEU A 190 -14.16 0.61 3.20
C LEU A 190 -14.87 -0.70 3.63
N PRO A 191 -16.21 -0.77 3.72
CA PRO A 191 -16.91 -2.03 4.01
C PRO A 191 -16.69 -3.10 2.95
N LEU A 192 -16.65 -2.71 1.67
CA LEU A 192 -16.48 -3.63 0.54
C LEU A 192 -15.11 -4.31 0.52
N MET A 193 -14.10 -3.68 1.13
CA MET A 193 -12.75 -4.23 1.22
C MET A 193 -12.66 -5.44 2.16
N GLU A 194 -13.61 -5.63 3.09
CA GLU A 194 -13.65 -6.83 3.95
C GLU A 194 -13.97 -8.10 3.12
N ASP A 195 -14.70 -7.94 2.02
CA ASP A 195 -15.06 -9.01 1.09
C ASP A 195 -14.21 -9.00 -0.20
N GLY A 196 -13.11 -8.25 -0.20
CA GLY A 196 -12.16 -8.16 -1.31
C GLY A 196 -12.58 -7.23 -2.44
N LEU A 197 -11.98 -6.03 -2.48
CA LEU A 197 -12.27 -4.99 -3.47
C LEU A 197 -11.23 -5.01 -4.59
N TYR A 198 -11.67 -5.12 -5.84
CA TYR A 198 -10.84 -5.00 -7.03
C TYR A 198 -11.17 -3.71 -7.80
N ILE A 199 -10.19 -2.83 -7.97
CA ILE A 199 -10.27 -1.57 -8.72
C ILE A 199 -9.57 -1.75 -10.06
N ASP A 200 -10.34 -1.75 -11.15
CA ASP A 200 -9.85 -2.03 -12.50
C ASP A 200 -9.34 -0.76 -13.20
N LEU A 201 -8.12 -0.32 -12.88
CA LEU A 201 -7.55 0.85 -13.52
C LEU A 201 -7.32 0.63 -15.04
N ALA A 202 -7.18 -0.62 -15.49
CA ALA A 202 -7.05 -0.96 -16.91
C ALA A 202 -8.37 -0.85 -17.67
N GLY A 203 -9.48 -1.24 -17.05
CA GLY A 203 -10.84 -1.14 -17.58
C GLY A 203 -11.43 0.27 -17.61
N LYS A 204 -10.64 1.29 -17.27
CA LYS A 204 -11.12 2.68 -17.17
C LYS A 204 -11.70 3.21 -18.50
N ILE A 205 -12.76 4.00 -18.40
CA ILE A 205 -13.42 4.63 -19.54
C ILE A 205 -13.19 6.14 -19.48
N GLU A 206 -12.53 6.70 -20.49
CA GLU A 206 -12.31 8.15 -20.61
C GLU A 206 -13.37 8.79 -21.51
N SER A 207 -13.94 9.90 -21.04
CA SER A 207 -14.91 10.69 -21.81
C SER A 207 -14.57 12.19 -21.76
N ARG A 208 -15.34 13.01 -22.46
CA ARG A 208 -15.23 14.48 -22.34
C ARG A 208 -15.64 14.98 -20.96
N ARG A 209 -16.51 14.24 -20.26
CA ARG A 209 -17.04 14.61 -18.93
C ARG A 209 -16.07 14.22 -17.81
N GLY A 210 -15.25 13.19 -18.00
CA GLY A 210 -14.50 12.65 -16.89
C GLY A 210 -13.82 11.32 -17.18
N LEU A 211 -13.63 10.56 -16.11
CA LEU A 211 -13.06 9.22 -16.09
C LEU A 211 -13.96 8.34 -15.22
N GLU A 212 -14.25 7.13 -15.68
CA GLU A 212 -15.00 6.12 -14.93
C GLU A 212 -14.11 4.87 -14.77
N ILE A 213 -14.03 4.32 -13.55
CA ILE A 213 -13.19 3.17 -13.22
C ILE A 213 -14.08 2.08 -12.63
N PRO A 214 -14.16 0.90 -13.26
CA PRO A 214 -14.91 -0.21 -12.70
C PRO A 214 -14.32 -0.69 -11.37
N VAL A 215 -15.21 -1.03 -10.44
CA VAL A 215 -14.87 -1.61 -9.13
C VAL A 215 -15.77 -2.82 -8.89
N TYR A 216 -15.18 -3.88 -8.35
CA TYR A 216 -15.84 -5.17 -8.14
C TYR A 216 -15.55 -5.68 -6.73
N VAL A 217 -16.53 -6.30 -6.08
CA VAL A 217 -16.31 -7.10 -4.86
C VAL A 217 -16.18 -8.56 -5.28
N VAL A 218 -14.96 -9.06 -5.20
CA VAL A 218 -14.53 -10.29 -5.90
C VAL A 218 -14.21 -11.45 -4.96
N GLY A 219 -14.32 -11.27 -3.64
CA GLY A 219 -13.97 -12.27 -2.65
C GLY A 219 -12.65 -11.95 -1.92
N SER A 220 -12.58 -12.39 -0.66
CA SER A 220 -11.44 -12.16 0.25
C SER A 220 -10.37 -13.25 0.08
N TYR A 221 -9.27 -12.88 -0.55
CA TYR A 221 -8.11 -13.74 -0.85
C TYR A 221 -6.85 -13.13 -0.27
N GLU A 222 -5.95 -13.96 0.27
CA GLU A 222 -4.62 -13.49 0.70
C GLU A 222 -3.58 -13.61 -0.42
N SER A 223 -3.79 -14.51 -1.38
CA SER A 223 -2.88 -14.74 -2.50
C SER A 223 -3.21 -13.80 -3.67
N THR A 224 -2.21 -13.05 -4.12
CA THR A 224 -2.32 -12.23 -5.35
C THR A 224 -2.46 -13.11 -6.59
N ASP A 225 -1.75 -14.24 -6.66
CA ASP A 225 -1.86 -15.20 -7.77
C ASP A 225 -3.29 -15.71 -7.92
N GLU A 226 -3.94 -16.09 -6.82
CA GLU A 226 -5.33 -16.57 -6.82
C GLU A 226 -6.31 -15.54 -7.40
N VAL A 227 -6.12 -14.26 -7.07
CA VAL A 227 -6.94 -13.17 -7.63
C VAL A 227 -6.66 -12.96 -9.11
N LEU A 228 -5.39 -12.89 -9.51
CA LEU A 228 -5.01 -12.56 -10.88
C LEU A 228 -5.32 -13.68 -11.87
N ASP A 229 -5.02 -14.92 -11.51
CA ASP A 229 -5.21 -16.08 -12.37
C ASP A 229 -6.69 -16.32 -12.70
N ASN A 230 -7.60 -15.87 -11.83
CA ASN A 230 -9.04 -16.08 -11.95
C ASN A 230 -9.83 -14.77 -12.11
N ILE A 231 -9.17 -13.63 -12.37
CA ILE A 231 -9.81 -12.31 -12.26
C ILE A 231 -11.03 -12.12 -13.17
N ASP A 232 -11.03 -12.72 -14.36
CA ASP A 232 -12.15 -12.62 -15.29
C ASP A 232 -13.40 -13.35 -14.74
N GLU A 233 -13.23 -14.56 -14.21
CA GLU A 233 -14.30 -15.33 -13.56
C GLU A 233 -14.80 -14.61 -12.30
N LEU A 234 -13.87 -14.12 -11.46
CA LEU A 234 -14.20 -13.39 -10.23
C LEU A 234 -14.98 -12.09 -10.50
N LYS A 235 -14.75 -11.41 -11.62
CA LYS A 235 -15.54 -10.25 -12.04
C LYS A 235 -16.96 -10.62 -12.46
N GLU A 236 -17.13 -11.77 -13.14
CA GLU A 236 -18.46 -12.27 -13.54
C GLU A 236 -19.29 -12.70 -12.31
N GLU A 237 -18.63 -13.22 -11.28
CA GLU A 237 -19.25 -13.67 -10.03
C GLU A 237 -19.31 -12.60 -8.93
N ALA A 238 -18.87 -11.37 -9.23
CA ALA A 238 -18.77 -10.29 -8.25
C ALA A 238 -20.09 -10.04 -7.53
N THR A 239 -20.04 -9.96 -6.20
CA THR A 239 -21.25 -9.79 -5.37
C THR A 239 -21.80 -8.37 -5.40
N GLU A 240 -20.94 -7.41 -5.73
CA GLU A 240 -21.29 -6.00 -5.92
C GLU A 240 -20.38 -5.41 -7.00
N THR A 241 -20.94 -4.55 -7.86
CA THR A 241 -20.21 -3.81 -8.89
C THR A 241 -20.56 -2.34 -8.82
N GLY A 242 -19.66 -1.51 -9.33
CA GLY A 242 -19.91 -0.08 -9.48
C GLY A 242 -18.73 0.66 -10.07
N TRP A 243 -18.77 1.99 -9.94
CA TRP A 243 -17.85 2.90 -10.60
C TRP A 243 -17.30 3.95 -9.65
N LEU A 244 -15.97 4.10 -9.68
CA LEU A 244 -15.30 5.31 -9.23
C LEU A 244 -15.29 6.31 -10.39
N ILE A 245 -16.05 7.40 -10.24
CA ILE A 245 -16.26 8.39 -11.29
C ILE A 245 -15.57 9.70 -10.90
N PHE A 246 -14.72 10.21 -11.78
CA PHE A 246 -14.13 11.53 -11.69
C PHE A 246 -14.84 12.49 -12.64
N ASP A 247 -15.47 13.54 -12.11
CA ASP A 247 -16.03 14.63 -12.91
C ASP A 247 -14.95 15.68 -13.20
N LYS A 248 -14.66 15.89 -14.49
CA LYS A 248 -13.62 16.82 -14.92
C LYS A 248 -14.01 18.29 -14.71
N LYS A 249 -15.29 18.63 -14.75
CA LYS A 249 -15.77 20.00 -14.58
C LYS A 249 -15.71 20.41 -13.11
N GLU A 250 -16.20 19.53 -12.24
CA GLU A 250 -16.25 19.79 -10.79
C GLU A 250 -14.92 19.46 -10.09
N GLN A 251 -14.05 18.67 -10.73
CA GLN A 251 -12.79 18.16 -10.13
C GLN A 251 -13.05 17.32 -8.88
N GLU A 252 -14.14 16.57 -8.88
CA GLU A 252 -14.59 15.75 -7.76
C GLU A 252 -14.70 14.27 -8.16
N TRP A 253 -14.54 13.42 -7.15
CA TRP A 253 -14.71 11.97 -7.26
C TRP A 253 -16.00 11.55 -6.57
N GLN A 254 -16.64 10.52 -7.10
CA GLN A 254 -17.79 9.86 -6.49
C GLN A 254 -17.70 8.35 -6.66
N TRP A 255 -18.30 7.63 -5.72
CA TRP A 255 -18.55 6.19 -5.78
C TRP A 255 -20.03 5.97 -6.12
N VAL A 256 -20.31 5.19 -7.15
CA VAL A 256 -21.66 4.84 -7.60
C VAL A 256 -21.77 3.34 -7.73
N VAL A 257 -22.68 2.72 -6.98
CA VAL A 257 -23.02 1.29 -7.11
C VAL A 257 -23.96 1.09 -8.30
N ASP A 258 -23.82 -0.02 -9.01
CA ASP A 258 -24.71 -0.42 -10.12
C ASP A 258 -26.12 -0.85 -9.66
#